data_AF-A0A958WTE9-F1
#
_entry.id   AF-A0A958WTE9-F1
#
_cell.length_a   1.000
_cell.length_b   1.000
_cell.length_c   1.000
_cell.angle_alpha   90.00
_cell.angle_beta   90.00
_cell.angle_gamma   90.00
#
_symmetry.space_group_name_H-M   'P 1'
#
loop_
_entity.id
_entity.type
_entity.pdbx_description
1 polymer ?
#
loop_
_entity_poly.entity_id
_entity_poly.type
_entity_poly.pdbx_seq_one_letter_code
_entity_poly.pdbx_strand_id
1 'polypeptide(L)'
;MDTSAHAQVFMAQHPKGRLSVDDFLYVRCAVVAEGETAFKKVLANPPSIPQDITFEPLLQLASRAYEKKTGRPFVHVPAYNFETYGNEEGWK
;
A
#
# COMPACT_ATOMS: atom_id res chain seq x y z
N MET A 1 -5.42 4.95 -4.32
CA MET A 1 -4.57 5.40 -3.18
C MET A 1 -3.08 5.44 -3.54
N ASP A 2 -2.61 4.66 -4.52
CA ASP A 2 -1.32 4.92 -5.17
C ASP A 2 -1.44 6.17 -6.06
N THR A 3 -1.11 7.34 -5.53
CA THR A 3 -1.27 8.64 -6.21
C THR A 3 -0.28 9.66 -5.65
N SER A 4 0.07 10.67 -6.43
CA SER A 4 0.92 11.79 -6.00
C SER A 4 0.37 12.50 -4.75
N ALA A 5 -0.95 12.73 -4.69
CA ALA A 5 -1.60 13.41 -3.57
C ALA A 5 -1.41 12.69 -2.21
N HIS A 6 -1.48 11.36 -2.21
CA HIS A 6 -1.27 10.56 -1.00
C HIS A 6 0.23 10.44 -0.65
N ALA A 7 1.11 10.39 -1.65
CA ALA A 7 2.55 10.31 -1.46
C ALA A 7 3.19 11.62 -0.99
N GLN A 8 2.56 12.77 -1.27
CA GLN A 8 3.06 14.09 -0.92
C GLN A 8 3.40 14.23 0.58
N VAL A 9 2.60 13.59 1.43
CA VAL A 9 2.78 13.57 2.88
C VAL A 9 4.12 12.97 3.28
N PHE A 10 4.53 11.89 2.62
CA PHE A 10 5.81 11.20 2.85
C PHE A 10 6.97 11.98 2.23
N MET A 11 6.79 12.52 1.03
CA MET A 11 7.81 13.32 0.36
C MET A 11 8.14 14.59 1.14
N ALA A 12 7.13 15.27 1.68
CA ALA A 12 7.32 16.50 2.47
C ALA A 12 8.12 16.29 3.75
N GLN A 13 8.12 15.08 4.30
CA GLN A 13 8.88 14.73 5.50
C GLN A 13 10.32 14.32 5.21
N HIS A 14 10.59 13.86 3.99
CA HIS A 14 11.94 13.48 3.59
C HIS A 14 12.78 14.74 3.31
N PRO A 15 13.99 14.90 3.88
CA PRO A 15 14.81 16.12 3.73
C PRO A 15 15.13 16.52 2.28
N LYS A 16 15.11 15.55 1.37
CA LYS A 16 15.35 15.74 -0.08
C LYS A 16 14.09 15.63 -0.94
N GLY A 17 12.90 15.63 -0.34
CA GLY A 17 11.64 15.48 -1.09
C GLY A 17 11.48 14.12 -1.78
N ARG A 18 12.13 13.06 -1.28
CA ARG A 18 12.14 11.74 -1.92
C ARG A 18 11.05 10.87 -1.32
N LEU A 19 10.46 10.03 -2.15
CA LEU A 19 9.53 8.99 -1.72
C LEU A 19 10.27 7.66 -1.58
N SER A 20 10.11 7.01 -0.44
CA SER A 20 10.40 5.59 -0.30
C SER A 20 9.21 4.80 -0.84
N VAL A 21 9.44 4.05 -1.93
CA VAL A 21 8.39 3.30 -2.62
C VAL A 21 7.81 2.18 -1.75
N ASP A 22 8.67 1.56 -0.93
CA ASP A 22 8.31 0.49 -0.01
C ASP A 22 7.53 1.03 1.19
N ASP A 23 8.00 2.09 1.84
CA ASP A 23 7.29 2.68 2.98
C ASP A 23 5.88 3.14 2.58
N PHE A 24 5.76 3.75 1.40
CA PHE A 24 4.46 4.17 0.85
C PHE A 24 3.57 2.98 0.47
N LEU A 25 4.12 1.87 -0.03
CA LEU A 25 3.37 0.65 -0.26
C LEU A 25 2.89 0.03 1.06
N TYR A 26 3.74 -0.01 2.08
CA TYR A 26 3.45 -0.70 3.34
C TYR A 26 2.44 0.04 4.20
N VAL A 27 2.44 1.38 4.18
CA VAL A 27 1.36 2.14 4.81
C VAL A 27 0.03 1.95 4.07
N ARG A 28 0.04 1.85 2.72
CA ARG A 28 -1.18 1.55 1.96
C ARG A 28 -1.74 0.19 2.34
N CYS A 29 -0.87 -0.79 2.59
CA CYS A 29 -1.28 -2.08 3.14
C CYS A 29 -1.89 -1.95 4.54
N ALA A 30 -1.30 -1.14 5.42
CA ALA A 30 -1.83 -0.89 6.76
C ALA A 30 -3.24 -0.28 6.72
N VAL A 31 -3.45 0.74 5.88
CA VAL A 31 -4.77 1.37 5.72
C VAL A 31 -5.84 0.38 5.23
N VAL A 32 -5.48 -0.55 4.34
CA VAL A 32 -6.40 -1.62 3.91
C VAL A 32 -6.67 -2.60 5.05
N ALA A 33 -5.66 -2.95 5.84
CA ALA A 33 -5.79 -3.87 6.98
C ALA A 33 -6.62 -3.30 8.14
N GLU A 34 -6.57 -1.98 8.37
CA GLU A 34 -7.43 -1.26 9.32
C GLU A 34 -8.93 -1.30 8.92
N GLY A 35 -9.22 -1.63 7.66
CA GLY A 35 -10.56 -1.91 7.17
C GLY A 35 -11.23 -0.75 6.43
N GLU A 36 -12.49 -0.99 6.04
CA GLU A 36 -13.22 -0.16 5.08
C GLU A 36 -13.34 1.32 5.51
N THR A 37 -13.60 1.58 6.79
CA THR A 37 -13.75 2.94 7.32
C THR A 37 -12.44 3.73 7.21
N ALA A 38 -11.32 3.12 7.59
CA ALA A 38 -9.99 3.73 7.47
C ALA A 38 -9.64 3.98 6.00
N PHE A 39 -9.85 2.97 5.15
CA PHE A 39 -9.62 3.07 3.72
C PHE A 39 -10.42 4.22 3.08
N LYS A 40 -11.73 4.30 3.31
CA LYS A 40 -12.57 5.37 2.74
C LYS A 40 -12.17 6.76 3.25
N LYS A 41 -11.79 6.88 4.52
CA LYS A 41 -11.31 8.14 5.11
C LYS A 41 -10.05 8.63 4.40
N VAL A 42 -9.05 7.76 4.27
CA VAL A 42 -7.78 8.12 3.61
C VAL A 42 -8.01 8.41 2.14
N LEU A 43 -8.80 7.58 1.45
CA LEU A 43 -9.13 7.78 0.04
C LEU A 43 -9.78 9.15 -0.24
N ALA A 44 -10.66 9.60 0.64
CA ALA A 44 -11.33 10.90 0.51
C ALA A 44 -10.44 12.09 0.94
N ASN A 45 -9.45 11.85 1.81
CA ASN A 45 -8.58 12.89 2.37
C ASN A 45 -7.11 12.41 2.40
N PRO A 46 -6.35 12.61 1.32
CA PRO A 46 -4.98 12.11 1.19
C PRO A 46 -4.03 12.50 2.35
N PRO A 47 -4.07 13.73 2.90
CA PRO A 47 -3.30 14.11 4.08
C PRO A 47 -3.56 13.30 5.36
N SER A 48 -4.66 12.53 5.41
CA SER A 48 -5.00 11.69 6.57
C SER A 48 -4.37 10.30 6.55
N ILE A 49 -3.55 9.98 5.54
CA ILE A 49 -2.76 8.76 5.51
C ILE A 49 -1.85 8.69 6.75
N PRO A 50 -1.87 7.61 7.53
CA PRO A 50 -1.03 7.50 8.72
C PRO A 50 0.44 7.35 8.32
N GLN A 51 1.36 7.63 9.24
CA GLN A 51 2.81 7.65 8.97
C GLN A 51 3.61 6.78 9.93
N ASP A 52 2.95 6.33 11.00
CA ASP A 52 3.51 5.58 12.13
C ASP A 52 3.13 4.09 12.10
N ILE A 53 2.37 3.66 11.08
CA ILE A 53 1.95 2.27 10.91
C ILE A 53 2.34 1.74 9.53
N THR A 54 2.68 0.45 9.49
CA THR A 54 2.98 -0.30 8.26
C THR A 54 2.41 -1.71 8.37
N PHE A 55 2.11 -2.33 7.24
CA PHE A 55 1.64 -3.71 7.22
C PHE A 55 2.02 -4.46 5.94
N GLU A 56 3.33 -4.54 5.67
CA GLU A 56 3.91 -5.39 4.61
C GLU A 56 3.36 -6.84 4.59
N PRO A 57 3.07 -7.52 5.73
CA PRO A 57 2.59 -8.90 5.72
C PRO A 57 1.35 -9.15 4.84
N LEU A 58 0.53 -8.13 4.57
CA LEU A 58 -0.62 -8.24 3.68
C LEU A 58 -0.25 -8.76 2.28
N LEU A 59 0.93 -8.37 1.76
CA LEU A 59 1.40 -8.74 0.42
C LEU A 59 1.64 -10.26 0.27
N GLN A 60 1.90 -10.96 1.39
CA GLN A 60 2.24 -12.38 1.41
C GLN A 60 1.25 -13.23 2.22
N LEU A 61 0.21 -12.62 2.80
CA LEU A 61 -0.72 -13.32 3.69
C LEU A 61 -1.45 -14.44 2.94
N ALA A 62 -1.97 -14.15 1.75
CA ALA A 62 -2.72 -15.11 0.94
C ALA A 62 -1.83 -16.28 0.46
N SER A 63 -0.62 -15.97 -0.03
CA SER A 63 0.33 -16.98 -0.51
C SER A 63 0.75 -17.92 0.63
N ARG A 64 1.14 -17.36 1.78
CA ARG A 64 1.52 -18.14 2.97
C ARG A 64 0.37 -18.98 3.51
N ALA A 65 -0.85 -18.45 3.56
CA ALA A 65 -2.01 -19.19 4.04
C ALA A 65 -2.37 -20.36 3.12
N TYR A 66 -2.33 -20.13 1.80
CA TYR A 66 -2.56 -21.16 0.80
C TYR A 66 -1.53 -22.30 0.91
N GLU A 67 -0.24 -21.95 0.97
CA GLU A 67 0.84 -22.91 1.09
C GLU A 67 0.73 -23.72 2.39
N LYS A 68 0.48 -23.05 3.52
CA LYS A 68 0.28 -23.72 4.81
C LYS A 68 -0.90 -24.70 4.79
N LYS A 69 -1.98 -24.37 4.08
CA LYS A 69 -3.18 -25.21 3.99
C LYS A 69 -3.01 -26.40 3.04
N THR A 70 -2.29 -26.21 1.95
CA THR A 70 -2.30 -27.16 0.82
C THR A 70 -0.97 -27.88 0.60
N GLY A 71 0.12 -27.37 1.17
CA GLY A 71 1.49 -27.79 0.87
C GLY A 71 1.95 -27.45 -0.54
N ARG A 72 1.23 -26.59 -1.27
CA ARG A 72 1.51 -26.23 -2.67
C ARG A 72 1.87 -24.74 -2.79
N PRO A 73 2.75 -24.36 -3.73
CA PRO A 73 3.03 -22.96 -4.00
C PRO A 73 1.79 -22.24 -4.51
N PHE A 74 1.59 -21.01 -4.04
CA PHE A 74 0.52 -20.14 -4.54
C PHE A 74 0.98 -19.43 -5.82
N VAL A 75 0.55 -19.93 -6.97
CA VAL A 75 0.86 -19.31 -8.27
C VAL A 75 -0.29 -18.40 -8.66
N HIS A 76 -0.14 -17.11 -8.36
CA HIS A 76 -1.13 -16.08 -8.68
C HIS A 76 -0.44 -14.80 -9.12
N VAL A 77 -0.94 -14.22 -10.21
CA VAL A 77 -0.57 -12.87 -10.67
C VAL A 77 -1.78 -11.97 -10.45
N PRO A 78 -1.65 -10.88 -9.68
CA PRO A 78 -2.76 -9.96 -9.47
C PRO A 78 -3.16 -9.30 -10.79
N ALA A 79 -4.45 -9.00 -10.94
CA ALA A 79 -4.97 -8.30 -12.12
C ALA A 79 -4.42 -6.87 -12.26
N TYR A 80 -4.01 -6.27 -11.14
CA TYR A 80 -3.48 -4.90 -11.08
C TYR A 80 -2.13 -4.90 -10.38
N ASN A 81 -1.22 -4.05 -10.86
CA ASN A 81 0.04 -3.78 -10.18
C ASN A 81 -0.23 -2.97 -8.90
N PHE A 82 0.09 -3.54 -7.75
CA PHE A 82 -0.09 -2.87 -6.45
C PHE A 82 1.12 -2.01 -6.04
N GLU A 83 2.24 -2.18 -6.73
CA GLU A 83 3.48 -1.45 -6.49
C GLU A 83 3.27 0.06 -6.58
N THR A 84 4.10 0.80 -5.86
CA THR A 84 4.11 2.27 -5.96
C THR A 84 4.43 2.68 -7.39
N TYR A 85 3.67 3.65 -7.93
CA TYR A 85 3.62 4.02 -9.36
C TYR A 85 2.89 3.05 -10.29
N GLY A 86 2.28 1.97 -9.76
CA GLY A 86 1.46 1.04 -10.56
C GLY A 86 0.16 1.65 -11.08
N ASN A 87 -0.37 2.68 -10.41
CA ASN A 87 -1.52 3.45 -10.86
C ASN A 87 -1.08 4.69 -11.65
N GLU A 88 -0.60 4.51 -12.87
CA GLU A 88 -0.01 5.58 -13.70
C GLU A 88 -0.88 6.85 -13.78
N GLU A 89 -2.20 6.72 -13.87
CA GLU A 89 -3.12 7.86 -13.90
C GLU A 89 -3.16 8.65 -12.59
N GLY A 90 -2.96 7.99 -11.45
CA GLY A 90 -2.84 8.65 -10.15
C GLY A 90 -1.56 9.46 -9.95
N TRP A 91 -0.60 9.34 -10.87
CA TRP A 91 0.71 10.00 -10.83
C TRP A 91 0.92 11.02 -11.95
N LYS A 92 -0.08 11.22 -12.81
CA LYS A 92 -0.15 12.33 -13.77
C LYS A 92 -0.61 13.60 -13.08
#